data_AF-A0A934PU00-F1
#
_entry.id   AF-A0A934PU00-F1
#
_cell.length_a   1.000
_cell.length_b   1.000
_cell.length_c   1.000
_cell.angle_alpha   90.00
_cell.angle_beta   90.00
_cell.angle_gamma   90.00
#
_symmetry.space_group_name_H-M   'P 1'
#
loop_
_entity.id
_entity.type
_entity.pdbx_description
1 polymer ?
#
loop_
_entity_poly.entity_id
_entity_poly.type
_entity_poly.pdbx_seq_one_letter_code
_entity_poly.pdbx_strand_id
1 'polypeptide(L)'
;MANIPNNEPPVAQQLKTITIIHIALTVGQVLFALISIFTTEKIYINVTDTHDPFIYIVPVFAVGSIIVSNILYHKKISNVVQVSTLSDKLAAYQTALIVRYAPLEAASLFSIVSFMLTGILFLLVVTSLMIVYFIYLKPSAENIKAALHPDYTQQDLFKNSDNNIF
;
A
#
# COMPACT_ATOMS: atom_id res chain seq x y z
N MET A 1 -6.53 38.06 -10.14
CA MET A 1 -5.61 37.21 -9.36
C MET A 1 -6.48 36.39 -8.42
N ALA A 2 -6.58 35.08 -8.64
CA ALA A 2 -7.38 34.22 -7.77
C ALA A 2 -6.70 34.16 -6.39
N ASN A 3 -7.45 34.52 -5.35
CA ASN A 3 -7.03 34.48 -3.95
C ASN A 3 -6.87 33.01 -3.55
N ILE A 4 -5.65 32.48 -3.58
CA ILE A 4 -5.35 31.15 -3.06
C ILE A 4 -5.48 31.27 -1.53
N PRO A 5 -6.45 30.60 -0.89
CA PRO A 5 -6.59 30.69 0.56
C PRO A 5 -5.31 30.15 1.22
N ASN A 6 -4.64 31.01 2.00
CA ASN A 6 -3.36 30.77 2.69
C ASN A 6 -3.41 29.67 3.78
N ASN A 7 -4.39 28.77 3.74
CA ASN A 7 -4.65 27.77 4.78
C ASN A 7 -4.65 26.32 4.26
N GLU A 8 -4.39 26.10 2.96
CA GLU A 8 -4.19 24.75 2.43
C GLU A 8 -2.73 24.32 2.63
N PRO A 9 -2.47 23.16 3.27
CA PRO A 9 -1.10 22.68 3.41
C PRO A 9 -0.47 22.45 2.03
N PRO A 10 0.84 22.71 1.85
CA PRO A 10 1.50 22.53 0.57
C PRO A 10 1.31 21.10 0.04
N VAL A 11 1.04 20.96 -1.26
CA VAL A 11 0.92 19.65 -1.95
C VAL A 11 2.07 18.71 -1.58
N ALA A 12 3.31 19.23 -1.53
CA ALA A 12 4.50 18.48 -1.10
C ALA A 12 4.36 17.85 0.30
N GLN A 13 3.73 18.54 1.24
CA GLN A 13 3.53 18.03 2.60
C GLN A 13 2.56 16.85 2.62
N GLN A 14 1.47 16.92 1.85
CA GLN A 14 0.50 15.82 1.74
C GLN A 14 1.13 14.60 1.07
N LEU A 15 1.92 14.79 0.00
CA LEU A 15 2.68 13.72 -0.65
C LEU A 15 3.67 13.04 0.30
N LYS A 16 4.37 13.84 1.11
CA LYS A 16 5.29 13.34 2.13
C LYS A 16 4.55 12.48 3.17
N THR A 17 3.39 12.92 3.65
CA THR A 17 2.58 12.14 4.60
C THR A 17 2.18 10.78 4.03
N ILE A 18 1.67 10.72 2.80
CA ILE A 18 1.28 9.44 2.17
C ILE A 18 2.51 8.51 2.02
N THR A 19 3.65 9.07 1.64
CA THR A 19 4.90 8.32 1.50
C THR A 19 5.36 7.76 2.85
N ILE A 20 5.30 8.54 3.92
CA ILE A 20 5.64 8.08 5.28
C ILE A 20 4.73 6.93 5.71
N ILE A 21 3.43 7.02 5.45
CA ILE A 21 2.48 5.95 5.76
C ILE A 21 2.85 4.67 5.01
N HIS A 22 3.09 4.74 3.70
CA HIS A 22 3.46 3.58 2.90
C HIS A 22 4.77 2.93 3.38
N ILE A 23 5.78 3.74 3.70
CA ILE A 23 7.05 3.26 4.26
C ILE A 23 6.83 2.60 5.61
N ALA A 24 6.05 3.21 6.51
CA ALA A 24 5.77 2.66 7.84
C ALA A 24 5.09 1.28 7.76
N LEU A 25 4.08 1.13 6.90
CA LEU A 25 3.39 -0.14 6.66
C LEU A 25 4.31 -1.18 6.02
N THR A 26 5.21 -0.76 5.11
CA THR A 26 6.20 -1.65 4.49
C THR A 26 7.24 -2.14 5.50
N VAL A 27 7.79 -1.23 6.31
CA VAL A 27 8.78 -1.58 7.33
C VAL A 27 8.17 -2.47 8.40
N GLY A 28 6.93 -2.23 8.81
CA GLY A 28 6.22 -3.05 9.79
C GLY A 28 6.15 -4.53 9.39
N GLN A 29 5.67 -4.82 8.18
CA GLN A 29 5.60 -6.20 7.68
C GLN A 29 6.98 -6.84 7.45
N VAL A 30 7.99 -6.06 6.99
CA VAL A 30 9.37 -6.57 6.83
C VAL A 30 9.98 -6.95 8.17
N LEU A 31 9.88 -6.07 9.18
CA LEU A 31 10.39 -6.35 10.52
C LEU A 31 9.67 -7.55 11.14
N PHE A 32 8.35 -7.65 10.96
CA PHE A 32 7.61 -8.78 11.50
C PHE A 32 7.99 -10.10 10.83
N ALA A 33 8.19 -10.10 9.51
CA ALA A 33 8.71 -11.27 8.79
C ALA A 33 10.10 -11.66 9.31
N LEU A 34 11.00 -10.70 9.53
CA LEU A 34 12.34 -10.99 10.09
C LEU A 34 12.25 -11.60 11.49
N ILE A 35 11.48 -10.99 12.39
CA ILE A 35 11.28 -11.50 13.77
C ILE A 35 10.66 -12.90 13.75
N SER A 36 9.73 -13.17 12.82
CA SER A 36 9.09 -14.47 12.70
C SER A 36 10.09 -15.59 12.41
N ILE A 37 11.13 -15.32 11.61
CA ILE A 37 12.18 -16.30 11.28
C ILE A 37 12.96 -16.70 12.54
N PHE A 38 13.31 -15.74 13.39
CA PHE A 38 14.06 -16.00 14.62
C PHE A 38 13.21 -16.63 15.73
N THR A 39 11.89 -16.48 15.67
CA THR A 39 10.97 -16.98 16.70
C THR A 39 10.43 -18.37 16.37
N THR A 40 10.48 -18.78 15.10
CA THR A 40 9.94 -20.07 14.65
C THR A 40 10.94 -21.19 14.91
N GLU A 41 10.59 -22.12 15.79
CA GLU A 41 11.53 -23.17 16.25
C GLU A 41 11.98 -24.15 15.16
N LYS A 42 11.07 -24.51 14.25
CA LYS A 42 11.33 -25.47 13.17
C LYS A 42 10.89 -24.89 11.85
N ILE A 43 11.86 -24.56 11.02
CA ILE A 43 11.63 -24.10 9.65
C ILE A 43 11.92 -25.28 8.72
N TYR A 44 10.98 -25.60 7.86
CA TYR A 44 11.15 -26.65 6.88
C TYR A 44 10.49 -26.28 5.55
N ILE A 45 11.01 -26.90 4.49
CA ILE A 45 10.48 -26.74 3.14
C ILE A 45 9.50 -27.88 2.91
N ASN A 46 8.22 -27.56 2.89
CA ASN A 46 7.18 -28.53 2.57
C ASN A 46 6.18 -27.93 1.59
N VAL A 47 6.29 -28.38 0.34
CA VAL A 47 5.39 -28.02 -0.76
C VAL A 47 4.69 -29.25 -1.35
N THR A 48 5.01 -30.44 -0.83
CA THR A 48 4.52 -31.72 -1.36
C THR A 48 3.54 -32.39 -0.38
N ASP A 49 3.65 -32.09 0.91
CA ASP A 49 2.70 -32.54 1.92
C ASP A 49 1.48 -31.64 1.90
N THR A 50 0.43 -32.16 1.26
CA THR A 50 -0.80 -31.43 0.96
C THR A 50 -1.79 -31.40 2.13
N HIS A 51 -1.40 -31.92 3.29
CA HIS A 51 -2.27 -31.99 4.47
C HIS A 51 -2.37 -30.66 5.24
N ASP A 52 -1.44 -29.73 5.06
CA ASP A 52 -1.51 -28.43 5.73
C ASP A 52 -2.43 -27.47 4.96
N PRO A 53 -3.57 -27.04 5.53
CA PRO A 53 -4.51 -26.17 4.86
C PRO A 53 -3.94 -24.77 4.57
N PHE A 54 -2.94 -24.29 5.31
CA PHE A 54 -2.35 -22.97 5.12
C PHE A 54 -1.63 -22.84 3.78
N ILE A 55 -1.12 -23.95 3.21
CA ILE A 55 -0.50 -23.97 1.87
C ILE A 55 -1.50 -23.52 0.79
N TYR A 56 -2.81 -23.71 1.00
CA TYR A 56 -3.86 -23.31 0.08
C TYR A 56 -4.54 -22.01 0.48
N ILE A 57 -4.87 -21.86 1.77
CA ILE A 57 -5.60 -20.69 2.27
C ILE A 57 -4.77 -19.42 2.08
N VAL A 58 -3.47 -19.45 2.38
CA VAL A 58 -2.62 -18.26 2.31
C VAL A 58 -2.50 -17.72 0.88
N PRO A 59 -2.20 -18.51 -0.17
CA PRO A 59 -2.20 -18.02 -1.54
C PRO A 59 -3.57 -17.51 -2.01
N VAL A 60 -4.65 -18.22 -1.69
CA VAL A 60 -6.02 -17.80 -2.06
C VAL A 60 -6.35 -16.45 -1.40
N PHE A 61 -6.03 -16.30 -0.13
CA PHE A 61 -6.24 -15.06 0.60
C PHE A 61 -5.39 -13.91 0.04
N ALA A 62 -4.12 -14.17 -0.31
CA ALA A 62 -3.24 -13.18 -0.95
C ALA A 62 -3.82 -12.68 -2.29
N VAL A 63 -4.23 -13.59 -3.18
CA VAL A 63 -4.86 -13.22 -4.46
C VAL A 63 -6.17 -12.48 -4.23
N GLY A 64 -7.01 -12.98 -3.32
CA GLY A 64 -8.27 -12.33 -2.94
C GLY A 64 -8.06 -10.89 -2.45
N SER A 65 -7.06 -10.67 -1.60
CA SER A 65 -6.69 -9.35 -1.10
C SER A 65 -6.20 -8.41 -2.18
N ILE A 66 -5.47 -8.88 -3.21
CA ILE A 66 -5.12 -8.05 -4.37
C ILE A 66 -6.37 -7.57 -5.11
N ILE A 67 -7.33 -8.48 -5.34
CA ILE A 67 -8.57 -8.16 -6.05
C ILE A 67 -9.38 -7.13 -5.24
N VAL A 68 -9.61 -7.41 -3.95
CA VAL A 68 -10.35 -6.53 -3.04
C VAL A 68 -9.67 -5.16 -2.93
N SER A 69 -8.35 -5.13 -2.75
CA SER A 69 -7.55 -3.89 -2.71
C SER A 69 -7.80 -3.02 -3.94
N ASN A 70 -7.73 -3.61 -5.13
CA ASN A 70 -7.96 -2.87 -6.37
C ASN A 70 -9.42 -2.41 -6.49
N ILE A 71 -10.42 -3.25 -6.19
CA ILE A 71 -11.84 -2.84 -6.23
C ILE A 71 -12.10 -1.65 -5.31
N LEU A 72 -11.62 -1.72 -4.06
CA LEU A 72 -11.83 -0.66 -3.08
C LEU A 72 -11.13 0.63 -3.50
N TYR A 73 -9.91 0.53 -4.03
CA TYR A 73 -9.18 1.68 -4.56
C TYR A 73 -9.94 2.36 -5.70
N HIS A 74 -10.35 1.62 -6.73
CA HIS A 74 -11.07 2.19 -7.87
C HIS A 74 -12.39 2.82 -7.44
N LYS A 75 -13.14 2.17 -6.54
CA LYS A 75 -14.37 2.73 -5.97
C LYS A 75 -14.11 4.02 -5.19
N LYS A 76 -12.98 4.14 -4.47
CA LYS A 76 -12.66 5.38 -3.76
C LYS A 76 -12.23 6.48 -4.72
N ILE A 77 -11.36 6.19 -5.69
CA ILE A 77 -10.87 7.16 -6.67
C ILE A 77 -11.98 7.69 -7.57
N SER A 78 -12.93 6.85 -8.00
CA SER A 78 -14.06 7.31 -8.84
C SER A 78 -14.92 8.38 -8.15
N ASN A 79 -14.94 8.40 -6.82
CA ASN A 79 -15.66 9.40 -6.03
C ASN A 79 -14.84 10.68 -5.77
N VAL A 80 -13.52 10.68 -6.01
CA VAL A 80 -12.64 11.85 -5.82
C VAL A 80 -12.91 12.94 -6.86
N VAL A 81 -13.42 12.58 -8.04
CA VAL A 81 -13.66 13.50 -9.16
C VAL A 81 -14.71 14.57 -8.82
N GLN A 82 -15.60 14.33 -7.85
CA GLN A 82 -16.67 15.26 -7.48
C GLN A 82 -16.26 16.31 -6.43
N VAL A 83 -15.01 16.29 -5.96
CA VAL A 83 -14.56 17.13 -4.86
C VAL A 83 -14.02 18.47 -5.38
N SER A 84 -14.37 19.56 -4.70
CA SER A 84 -14.24 20.94 -5.18
C SER A 84 -12.84 21.53 -5.11
N THR A 85 -12.06 21.24 -4.06
CA THR A 85 -10.71 21.84 -3.87
C THR A 85 -9.59 20.83 -4.12
N LEU A 86 -8.38 21.33 -4.44
CA LEU A 86 -7.21 20.49 -4.66
C LEU A 86 -6.80 19.77 -3.36
N SER A 87 -6.79 20.49 -2.23
CA SER A 87 -6.49 19.90 -0.93
C SER A 87 -7.45 18.76 -0.57
N ASP A 88 -8.75 18.93 -0.80
CA ASP A 88 -9.73 17.90 -0.50
C ASP A 88 -9.59 16.67 -1.43
N LYS A 89 -9.24 16.89 -2.70
CA LYS A 89 -8.92 15.79 -3.64
C LYS A 89 -7.70 14.99 -3.17
N LEU A 90 -6.64 15.66 -2.70
CA LEU A 90 -5.45 14.98 -2.18
C LEU A 90 -5.75 14.21 -0.89
N ALA A 91 -6.56 14.78 0.03
CA ALA A 91 -7.00 14.08 1.23
C ALA A 91 -7.86 12.84 0.91
N ALA A 92 -8.75 12.95 -0.07
CA ALA A 92 -9.56 11.82 -0.54
C ALA A 92 -8.71 10.75 -1.22
N TYR A 93 -7.68 11.14 -1.98
CA TYR A 93 -6.69 10.24 -2.58
C TYR A 93 -5.85 9.52 -1.51
N GLN A 94 -5.36 10.24 -0.49
CA GLN A 94 -4.67 9.63 0.65
C GLN A 94 -5.55 8.55 1.30
N THR A 95 -6.83 8.86 1.53
CA THR A 95 -7.78 7.89 2.08
C THR A 95 -7.95 6.68 1.17
N ALA A 96 -8.04 6.89 -0.14
CA ALA A 96 -8.13 5.81 -1.12
C ALA A 96 -6.91 4.88 -1.07
N LEU A 97 -5.70 5.42 -0.91
CA LEU A 97 -4.49 4.63 -0.78
C LEU A 97 -4.42 3.84 0.53
N ILE A 98 -4.79 4.43 1.67
CA ILE A 98 -4.85 3.70 2.95
C ILE A 98 -5.82 2.51 2.84
N VAL A 99 -6.99 2.74 2.24
CA VAL A 99 -7.98 1.68 1.99
C VAL A 99 -7.44 0.62 1.01
N ARG A 100 -6.64 1.00 0.02
CA ARG A 100 -5.96 0.08 -0.90
C ARG A 100 -4.96 -0.80 -0.17
N TYR A 101 -4.20 -0.24 0.76
CA TYR A 101 -3.12 -0.94 1.46
C TYR A 101 -3.63 -1.94 2.50
N ALA A 102 -4.74 -1.65 3.18
CA ALA A 102 -5.22 -2.46 4.29
C ALA A 102 -5.42 -3.96 3.96
N PRO A 103 -6.09 -4.37 2.85
CA PRO A 103 -6.22 -5.80 2.51
C PRO A 103 -4.88 -6.48 2.20
N LEU A 104 -3.94 -5.75 1.60
CA LEU A 104 -2.64 -6.28 1.21
C LEU A 104 -1.76 -6.52 2.44
N GLU A 105 -1.74 -5.56 3.37
CA GLU A 105 -1.06 -5.72 4.65
C GLU A 105 -1.68 -6.85 5.47
N ALA A 106 -3.02 -6.94 5.51
CA ALA A 106 -3.69 -8.06 6.18
C ALA A 106 -3.29 -9.42 5.62
N ALA A 107 -3.16 -9.55 4.29
CA ALA A 107 -2.69 -10.78 3.66
C ALA A 107 -1.22 -11.10 3.99
N SER A 108 -0.33 -10.10 3.97
CA SER A 108 1.08 -10.34 4.30
C SER A 108 1.27 -10.70 5.76
N LEU A 109 0.60 -10.01 6.69
CA LEU A 109 0.62 -10.32 8.12
C LEU A 109 0.01 -11.70 8.41
N PHE A 110 -1.11 -12.05 7.76
CA PHE A 110 -1.71 -13.38 7.89
C PHE A 110 -0.76 -14.49 7.43
N SER A 111 -0.05 -14.26 6.31
CA SER A 111 0.96 -15.18 5.80
C SER A 111 2.15 -15.35 6.77
N ILE A 112 2.63 -14.27 7.39
CA ILE A 112 3.69 -14.30 8.42
C ILE A 112 3.23 -15.10 9.64
N VAL A 113 2.02 -14.84 10.16
CA VAL A 113 1.48 -15.58 11.30
C VAL A 113 1.31 -17.06 10.97
N SER A 114 0.81 -17.38 9.78
CA SER A 114 0.67 -18.77 9.32
C SER A 114 2.02 -19.47 9.23
N PHE A 115 3.08 -18.78 8.81
CA PHE A 115 4.44 -19.29 8.86
C PHE A 115 4.89 -19.58 10.29
N MET A 116 4.67 -18.67 11.24
CA MET A 116 5.05 -18.88 12.64
C MET A 116 4.35 -20.09 13.28
N LEU A 117 3.11 -20.36 12.87
CA LEU A 117 2.33 -21.49 13.37
C LEU A 117 2.76 -22.83 12.78
N THR A 118 3.16 -22.84 11.50
CA THR A 118 3.38 -24.08 10.74
C THR A 118 4.84 -24.42 10.51
N GLY A 119 5.74 -23.42 10.52
CA GLY A 119 7.14 -23.57 10.12
C GLY A 119 7.39 -23.67 8.62
N ILE A 120 6.34 -23.55 7.79
CA ILE A 120 6.42 -23.81 6.35
C ILE A 120 7.01 -22.62 5.60
N LEU A 121 8.23 -22.79 5.07
CA LEU A 121 8.97 -21.70 4.41
C LEU A 121 8.25 -21.14 3.17
N PHE A 122 7.44 -21.94 2.48
CA PHE A 122 6.65 -21.48 1.33
C PHE A 122 5.74 -20.28 1.65
N LEU A 123 5.22 -20.19 2.88
CA LEU A 123 4.38 -19.07 3.30
C LEU A 123 5.18 -17.75 3.34
N LEU A 124 6.47 -17.78 3.70
CA LEU A 124 7.33 -16.59 3.61
C LEU A 124 7.65 -16.19 2.17
N VAL A 125 7.62 -17.12 1.21
CA VAL A 125 7.71 -16.77 -0.22
C VAL A 125 6.49 -15.97 -0.63
N VAL A 126 5.29 -16.39 -0.22
CA VAL A 126 4.04 -15.64 -0.47
C VAL A 126 4.09 -14.27 0.20
N THR A 127 4.52 -14.18 1.46
CA THR A 127 4.76 -12.91 2.16
C THR A 127 5.70 -12.00 1.37
N SER A 128 6.80 -12.55 0.87
CA SER A 128 7.80 -11.78 0.11
C SER A 128 7.22 -11.22 -1.19
N LEU A 129 6.43 -12.01 -1.92
CA LEU A 129 5.72 -11.54 -3.12
C LEU A 129 4.69 -10.44 -2.78
N MET A 130 3.99 -10.57 -1.65
CA MET A 130 3.08 -9.52 -1.17
C MET A 130 3.80 -8.22 -0.81
N ILE A 131 4.94 -8.29 -0.12
CA ILE A 131 5.77 -7.12 0.20
C ILE A 131 6.26 -6.44 -1.09
N VAL A 132 6.76 -7.21 -2.06
CA VAL A 132 7.21 -6.68 -3.35
C VAL A 132 6.06 -5.99 -4.09
N TYR A 133 4.88 -6.61 -4.13
CA TYR A 133 3.69 -5.99 -4.71
C TYR A 133 3.28 -4.71 -3.96
N PHE A 134 3.33 -4.73 -2.64
CA PHE A 134 3.03 -3.56 -1.80
C PHE A 134 4.00 -2.40 -2.08
N ILE A 135 5.30 -2.68 -2.22
CA ILE A 135 6.32 -1.69 -2.59
C ILE A 135 6.07 -1.13 -4.00
N TYR A 136 5.69 -1.97 -4.95
CA TYR A 136 5.35 -1.54 -6.31
C TYR A 136 4.19 -0.53 -6.34
N LEU A 137 3.26 -0.62 -5.36
CA LEU A 137 2.15 0.33 -5.22
C LEU A 137 2.50 1.67 -4.56
N LYS A 138 3.80 1.94 -4.32
CA LYS A 138 4.26 3.20 -3.73
C LYS A 138 3.64 4.41 -4.46
N PRO A 139 3.12 5.41 -3.73
CA PRO A 139 2.60 6.62 -4.35
C PRO A 139 3.73 7.37 -5.07
N SER A 140 3.43 7.84 -6.29
CA SER A 140 4.29 8.71 -7.08
C SER A 140 3.48 9.92 -7.57
N ALA A 141 4.16 11.02 -7.89
CA ALA A 141 3.51 12.20 -8.45
C ALA A 141 2.79 11.88 -9.78
N GLU A 142 3.32 10.95 -10.58
CA GLU A 142 2.68 10.48 -11.81
C GLU A 142 1.37 9.75 -11.54
N ASN A 143 1.35 8.85 -10.55
CA ASN A 143 0.14 8.12 -10.15
C ASN A 143 -0.97 9.07 -9.66
N ILE A 144 -0.58 10.18 -9.03
CA ILE A 144 -1.49 11.21 -8.53
C ILE A 144 -2.02 12.07 -9.67
N LYS A 145 -1.16 12.48 -10.61
CA LYS A 145 -1.58 13.20 -11.82
C LYS A 145 -2.58 12.38 -12.62
N ALA A 146 -2.30 11.09 -12.81
CA ALA A 146 -3.19 10.16 -13.49
C ALA A 146 -4.53 9.97 -12.74
N ALA A 147 -4.51 9.95 -11.41
CA ALA A 147 -5.71 9.78 -10.60
C ALA A 147 -6.57 11.05 -10.46
N LEU A 148 -5.96 12.25 -10.46
CA LEU A 148 -6.65 13.51 -10.18
C LEU A 148 -7.02 14.34 -11.41
N HIS A 149 -6.50 14.02 -12.61
CA HIS A 149 -6.65 14.86 -13.82
C HIS A 149 -6.48 16.37 -13.53
N PRO A 150 -5.32 16.82 -13.04
CA PRO A 150 -5.14 18.22 -12.69
C PRO A 150 -5.20 19.12 -13.93
N ASP A 151 -5.99 20.19 -13.85
CA ASP A 151 -6.05 21.29 -14.83
C ASP A 151 -4.65 21.92 -14.98
N TYR A 152 -4.31 22.47 -16.15
CA TYR A 152 -2.92 22.84 -16.53
C TYR A 152 -2.21 23.74 -15.50
N THR A 153 -2.95 24.64 -14.84
CA THR A 153 -2.45 25.56 -13.80
C THR A 153 -1.90 24.86 -12.55
N GLN A 154 -2.34 23.61 -12.28
CA GLN A 154 -1.90 22.83 -11.12
C GLN A 154 -0.64 22.01 -11.41
N GLN A 155 -0.26 21.82 -12.68
CA GLN A 155 0.89 21.00 -13.07
C GLN A 155 2.24 21.59 -12.60
N ASP A 156 2.36 22.92 -12.59
CA ASP A 156 3.56 23.62 -12.13
C ASP A 156 3.80 23.45 -10.62
N LEU A 157 2.74 23.28 -9.83
CA LEU A 157 2.83 23.03 -8.38
C LEU A 157 3.39 21.64 -8.06
N PHE A 158 3.04 20.63 -8.88
CA PHE A 158 3.59 19.28 -8.73
C PHE A 158 5.06 19.21 -9.17
N LYS A 159 5.42 19.87 -10.28
CA LYS A 159 6.80 19.88 -10.81
C LYS A 159 7.80 20.52 -9.84
N ASN A 160 7.37 21.55 -9.10
CA ASN A 160 8.20 22.20 -8.09
C ASN A 160 8.25 21.41 -6.76
N SER A 161 7.25 20.57 -6.48
CA SER A 161 7.23 19.71 -5.30
C SER A 161 8.20 18.53 -5.44
N ASP A 162 8.29 17.91 -6.62
CA ASP A 162 9.18 16.75 -6.88
C ASP A 162 10.66 17.05 -6.63
N ASN A 163 11.10 18.30 -6.83
CA ASN A 163 12.48 18.72 -6.58
C ASN A 163 12.82 18.93 -5.09
N ASN A 164 11.82 18.89 -4.18
CA ASN A 164 11.98 19.21 -2.76
C ASN A 164 11.65 18.03 -1.83
N ILE A 165 11.47 16.81 -2.37
CA ILE A 165 11.08 15.62 -1.57
C ILE A 165 12.28 14.79 -1.09
N PHE A 166 13.50 15.31 -1.22
CA PHE A 166 14.72 14.75 -0.63
C PHE A 166 15.56 15.84 0.00
#